data_AF-A0A2C1D4B6-F1
#
_entry.id   AF-A0A2C1D4B6-F1
#
_cell.length_a   1.000
_cell.length_b   1.000
_cell.length_c   1.000
_cell.angle_alpha   90.00
_cell.angle_beta   90.00
_cell.angle_gamma   90.00
#
_symmetry.space_group_name_H-M   'P 1'
#
loop_
_entity.id
_entity.type
_entity.pdbx_description
1 polymer ?
#
loop_
_entity_poly.entity_id
_entity_poly.type
_entity_poly.pdbx_seq_one_letter_code
_entity_poly.pdbx_strand_id
1 'polypeptide(L)'
;MNKIIKQVLNEIIDSEMVVSKKEDAYKSIETIERIYGVDLPLDYKEFLLEYGGCFIKDNRMYQAIEVTPVTPEDGFDSIGGFYGITNDAYEIESIIQTYKDILGSIVMPIADADGGDLICIGLKDKYRGKIYYWYHEGETLDEDGKEYYYLIANSFEEFILKFSIHERKKNVNLDDIELFLDEDLLKD
;
A
#
# COMPACT_ATOMS: atom_id res chain seq x y z
N MET A 1 9.03 -15.06 10.19
CA MET A 1 7.69 -14.83 9.63
C MET A 1 6.92 -16.13 9.60
N ASN A 2 5.65 -16.07 9.99
CA ASN A 2 4.75 -17.21 10.02
C ASN A 2 4.61 -17.89 8.63
N LYS A 3 4.62 -19.23 8.60
CA LYS A 3 4.53 -20.03 7.36
C LYS A 3 3.26 -19.75 6.55
N ILE A 4 2.13 -19.51 7.23
CA ILE A 4 0.86 -19.18 6.58
C ILE A 4 0.96 -17.83 5.87
N ILE A 5 1.55 -16.83 6.54
CA ILE A 5 1.76 -15.49 5.97
C ILE A 5 2.65 -15.58 4.72
N LYS A 6 3.75 -16.33 4.79
CA LYS A 6 4.61 -16.55 3.60
C LYS A 6 3.86 -17.17 2.43
N GLN A 7 3.00 -18.15 2.71
CA GLN A 7 2.18 -18.77 1.67
C GLN A 7 1.25 -17.75 1.02
N VAL A 8 0.52 -16.97 1.82
CA VAL A 8 -0.39 -15.94 1.31
C VAL A 8 0.38 -14.89 0.50
N LEU A 9 1.53 -14.41 1.00
CA LEU A 9 2.39 -13.47 0.27
C LEU A 9 2.79 -14.00 -1.11
N ASN A 10 3.23 -15.26 -1.18
CA ASN A 10 3.60 -15.89 -2.46
C ASN A 10 2.39 -16.04 -3.42
N GLU A 11 1.17 -16.15 -2.88
CA GLU A 11 -0.05 -16.24 -3.67
C GLU A 11 -0.50 -14.86 -4.19
N ILE A 12 -0.31 -13.79 -3.41
CA ILE A 12 -0.79 -12.45 -3.75
C ILE A 12 0.20 -11.61 -4.55
N ILE A 13 1.51 -11.79 -4.31
CA ILE A 13 2.56 -11.03 -4.98
C ILE A 13 2.67 -11.46 -6.44
N ASP A 14 2.84 -10.48 -7.33
CA ASP A 14 3.22 -10.72 -8.71
C ASP A 14 4.74 -10.97 -8.81
N SER A 15 5.11 -12.23 -9.04
CA SER A 15 6.50 -12.67 -9.15
C SER A 15 7.16 -12.27 -10.48
N GLU A 16 6.40 -11.84 -11.48
CA GLU A 16 6.95 -11.39 -12.76
C GLU A 16 7.31 -9.90 -12.74
N MET A 17 6.74 -9.16 -11.79
CA MET A 17 7.01 -7.74 -11.54
C MET A 17 7.93 -7.53 -10.32
N VAL A 18 8.86 -8.45 -10.07
CA VAL A 18 9.74 -8.35 -8.89
C VAL A 18 10.66 -7.14 -8.99
N VAL A 19 10.62 -6.36 -7.92
CA VAL A 19 11.44 -5.18 -7.71
C VAL A 19 12.85 -5.58 -7.25
N SER A 20 13.88 -4.92 -7.78
CA SER A 20 15.28 -5.27 -7.52
C SER A 20 15.67 -5.03 -6.06
N LYS A 21 16.14 -6.05 -5.33
CA LYS A 21 16.52 -5.88 -3.92
C LYS A 21 17.86 -5.17 -3.77
N LYS A 22 17.95 -4.31 -2.76
CA LYS A 22 19.21 -3.68 -2.34
C LYS A 22 20.00 -4.63 -1.43
N GLU A 23 21.30 -4.79 -1.67
CA GLU A 23 22.16 -5.74 -0.92
C GLU A 23 22.25 -5.40 0.58
N ASP A 24 22.12 -4.12 0.94
CA ASP A 24 22.28 -3.60 2.31
C ASP A 24 20.94 -3.46 3.08
N ALA A 25 20.03 -4.42 2.94
CA ALA A 25 18.67 -4.31 3.51
C ALA A 25 18.65 -4.02 5.03
N TYR A 26 19.51 -4.67 5.81
CA TYR A 26 19.60 -4.43 7.26
C TYR A 26 19.96 -2.97 7.59
N LYS A 27 20.87 -2.36 6.82
CA LYS A 27 21.30 -0.97 7.03
C LYS A 27 20.19 0.02 6.69
N SER A 28 19.39 -0.27 5.66
CA SER A 28 18.18 0.50 5.35
C SER A 28 17.18 0.44 6.50
N ILE A 29 16.92 -0.75 7.07
CA ILE A 29 16.03 -0.89 8.23
C ILE A 29 16.52 -0.06 9.41
N GLU A 30 17.81 -0.15 9.76
CA GLU A 30 18.39 0.64 10.85
C GLU A 30 18.25 2.16 10.60
N THR A 31 18.35 2.58 9.34
CA THR A 31 18.19 3.99 8.96
C THR A 31 16.75 4.43 9.16
N ILE A 32 15.78 3.63 8.73
CA ILE A 32 14.34 3.87 8.92
C ILE A 32 14.00 3.93 10.42
N GLU A 33 14.46 2.96 11.22
CA GLU A 33 14.25 2.94 12.67
C GLU A 33 14.82 4.21 13.34
N ARG A 34 15.99 4.69 12.87
CA ARG A 34 16.57 5.97 13.33
C ARG A 34 15.74 7.20 12.94
N ILE A 35 15.19 7.22 11.72
CA ILE A 35 14.36 8.32 11.20
C ILE A 35 13.11 8.53 12.06
N TYR A 36 12.50 7.45 12.54
CA TYR A 36 11.29 7.48 13.36
C TYR A 36 11.54 7.42 14.87
N GLY A 37 12.75 7.02 15.27
CA GLY A 37 13.17 6.87 16.67
C GLY A 37 12.52 5.68 17.37
N VAL A 38 12.15 4.63 16.63
CA VAL A 38 11.50 3.41 17.14
C VAL A 38 11.89 2.20 16.33
N ASP A 39 11.83 1.02 16.95
CA ASP A 39 11.97 -0.24 16.24
C ASP A 39 10.71 -0.52 15.41
N LEU A 40 10.91 -0.99 14.18
CA LEU A 40 9.82 -1.46 13.32
C LEU A 40 9.19 -2.74 13.90
N PRO A 41 7.88 -2.96 13.70
CA PRO A 41 7.22 -4.23 14.01
C PRO A 41 7.96 -5.42 13.39
N LEU A 42 8.08 -6.52 14.16
CA LEU A 42 8.93 -7.66 13.78
C LEU A 42 8.43 -8.35 12.49
N ASP A 43 7.13 -8.56 12.38
CA ASP A 43 6.47 -9.13 11.21
C ASP A 43 6.77 -8.33 9.93
N TYR A 44 6.71 -7.00 10.03
CA TYR A 44 7.02 -6.10 8.91
C TYR A 44 8.52 -6.09 8.56
N LYS A 45 9.41 -6.16 9.56
CA LYS A 45 10.87 -6.28 9.29
C LYS A 45 11.20 -7.56 8.53
N GLU A 46 10.61 -8.68 8.93
CA GLU A 46 10.82 -9.94 8.23
C GLU A 46 10.30 -9.87 6.79
N PHE A 47 9.19 -9.15 6.55
CA PHE A 47 8.69 -8.89 5.21
C PHE A 47 9.67 -8.09 4.36
N LEU A 48 10.20 -6.98 4.89
CA LEU A 48 11.18 -6.15 4.16
C LEU A 48 12.44 -6.94 3.78
N LEU A 49 12.93 -7.81 4.67
CA LEU A 49 14.12 -8.62 4.42
C LEU A 49 13.86 -9.74 3.39
N GLU A 50 12.69 -10.37 3.45
CA GLU A 50 12.40 -11.56 2.64
C GLU A 50 11.76 -11.23 1.28
N TYR A 51 10.97 -10.18 1.19
CA TYR A 51 10.21 -9.82 -0.02
C TYR A 51 10.69 -8.49 -0.61
N GLY A 52 10.96 -7.48 0.22
CA GLY A 52 11.32 -6.14 -0.27
C GLY A 52 10.11 -5.43 -0.89
N GLY A 53 10.34 -4.61 -1.91
CA GLY A 53 9.25 -3.99 -2.68
C GLY A 53 8.60 -5.03 -3.60
N CYS A 54 7.28 -4.95 -3.81
CA CYS A 54 6.58 -5.88 -4.70
C CYS A 54 5.22 -5.37 -5.14
N PHE A 55 4.80 -5.76 -6.36
CA PHE A 55 3.46 -5.50 -6.87
C PHE A 55 2.49 -6.61 -6.47
N ILE A 56 1.21 -6.27 -6.37
CA ILE A 56 0.12 -7.20 -6.08
C ILE A 56 -0.59 -7.57 -7.38
N LYS A 57 -0.97 -8.84 -7.51
CA LYS A 57 -1.75 -9.32 -8.67
C LYS A 57 -3.11 -8.61 -8.72
N ASP A 58 -3.53 -8.19 -9.91
CA ASP A 58 -4.77 -7.44 -10.14
C ASP A 58 -6.05 -8.03 -9.52
N ASN A 59 -6.14 -9.36 -9.41
CA ASN A 59 -7.31 -10.05 -8.85
C ASN A 59 -7.17 -10.34 -7.34
N ARG A 60 -6.22 -9.72 -6.64
CA ARG A 60 -6.00 -9.88 -5.21
C ARG A 60 -6.38 -8.59 -4.50
N MET A 61 -7.47 -8.67 -3.75
CA MET A 61 -8.09 -7.53 -3.08
C MET A 61 -8.34 -7.86 -1.61
N TYR A 62 -8.43 -6.82 -0.78
CA TYR A 62 -8.61 -6.97 0.67
C TYR A 62 -9.89 -6.30 1.14
N GLN A 63 -10.38 -6.71 2.31
CA GLN A 63 -11.50 -6.06 2.98
C GLN A 63 -11.00 -5.36 4.25
N ALA A 64 -11.08 -4.04 4.28
CA ALA A 64 -10.68 -3.22 5.41
C ALA A 64 -11.57 -3.44 6.66
N ILE A 65 -11.08 -3.04 7.84
CA ILE A 65 -11.91 -2.97 9.06
C ILE A 65 -12.88 -1.77 8.96
N GLU A 66 -12.36 -0.61 8.59
CA GLU A 66 -13.12 0.61 8.35
C GLU A 66 -13.27 0.85 6.84
N VAL A 67 -14.47 1.25 6.41
CA VAL A 67 -14.74 1.66 5.02
C VAL A 67 -14.08 3.01 4.78
N THR A 68 -13.34 3.14 3.68
CA THR A 68 -12.67 4.38 3.27
C THR A 68 -13.56 5.20 2.33
N PRO A 69 -13.26 6.49 2.07
CA PRO A 69 -14.03 7.33 1.14
C PRO A 69 -14.07 6.78 -0.29
N VAL A 70 -13.07 5.97 -0.66
CA VAL A 70 -12.93 5.38 -1.99
C VAL A 70 -13.17 3.88 -2.00
N THR A 71 -13.60 3.29 -0.88
CA THR A 71 -13.90 1.85 -0.83
C THR A 71 -15.06 1.53 -1.77
N PRO A 72 -14.87 0.62 -2.75
CA PRO A 72 -15.91 0.30 -3.72
C PRO A 72 -17.15 -0.33 -3.11
N GLU A 73 -18.27 -0.29 -3.82
CA GLU A 73 -19.56 -0.81 -3.32
C GLU A 73 -19.52 -2.31 -2.98
N ASP A 74 -18.64 -3.08 -3.63
CA ASP A 74 -18.44 -4.49 -3.32
C ASP A 74 -17.63 -4.74 -2.04
N GLY A 75 -17.07 -3.68 -1.44
CA GLY A 75 -16.31 -3.72 -0.19
C GLY A 75 -14.91 -4.29 -0.33
N PHE A 76 -14.38 -4.43 -1.55
CA PHE A 76 -13.04 -4.92 -1.82
C PHE A 76 -12.14 -3.80 -2.32
N ASP A 77 -11.07 -3.54 -1.56
CA ASP A 77 -10.04 -2.55 -1.86
C ASP A 77 -8.82 -3.22 -2.51
N SER A 78 -8.05 -2.44 -3.26
CA SER A 78 -6.80 -2.88 -3.91
C SER A 78 -5.63 -1.98 -3.50
N ILE A 79 -4.42 -2.47 -3.71
CA ILE A 79 -3.18 -1.68 -3.64
C ILE A 79 -2.36 -1.98 -4.88
N GLY A 80 -1.57 -1.02 -5.36
CA GLY A 80 -0.65 -1.23 -6.48
C GLY A 80 0.52 -2.13 -6.08
N GLY A 81 1.12 -1.84 -4.91
CA GLY A 81 2.25 -2.63 -4.41
C GLY A 81 2.78 -2.15 -3.08
N PHE A 82 3.52 -3.02 -2.41
CA PHE A 82 4.26 -2.69 -1.20
C PHE A 82 5.57 -1.98 -1.54
N TYR A 83 5.85 -0.90 -0.83
CA TYR A 83 7.16 -0.29 -0.80
C TYR A 83 8.14 -1.20 -0.06
N GLY A 84 9.41 -1.15 -0.45
CA GLY A 84 10.43 -1.90 0.26
C GLY A 84 11.85 -1.47 -0.04
N ILE A 85 12.80 -2.33 0.33
CA ILE A 85 14.21 -2.01 0.25
C ILE A 85 14.73 -2.35 -1.16
N THR A 86 14.67 -1.35 -2.03
CA THR A 86 14.99 -1.45 -3.46
C THR A 86 15.74 -0.20 -3.94
N ASN A 87 16.03 -0.14 -5.24
CA ASN A 87 16.69 0.96 -5.92
C ASN A 87 15.81 1.56 -7.04
N ASP A 88 14.49 1.38 -6.99
CA ASP A 88 13.53 1.94 -7.95
C ASP A 88 12.47 2.83 -7.29
N ALA A 89 11.40 3.14 -8.01
CA ALA A 89 10.33 4.03 -7.55
C ALA A 89 9.59 3.51 -6.30
N TYR A 90 9.71 2.22 -5.97
CA TYR A 90 9.12 1.60 -4.77
C TYR A 90 10.10 1.56 -3.58
N GLU A 91 11.22 2.29 -3.64
CA GLU A 91 12.16 2.42 -2.52
C GLU A 91 11.51 3.13 -1.33
N ILE A 92 11.30 2.38 -0.26
CA ILE A 92 10.62 2.87 0.95
C ILE A 92 11.30 4.08 1.59
N GLU A 93 12.64 4.17 1.55
CA GLU A 93 13.37 5.33 2.08
C GLU A 93 13.01 6.62 1.34
N SER A 94 12.91 6.56 0.01
CA SER A 94 12.52 7.68 -0.85
C SER A 94 11.05 8.09 -0.63
N ILE A 95 10.16 7.11 -0.46
CA ILE A 95 8.75 7.37 -0.13
C ILE A 95 8.62 8.00 1.26
N ILE A 96 9.34 7.49 2.26
CA ILE A 96 9.37 8.09 3.61
C ILE A 96 9.80 9.55 3.53
N GLN A 97 10.88 9.87 2.79
CA GLN A 97 11.34 11.25 2.64
C GLN A 97 10.29 12.16 2.02
N THR A 98 9.55 11.66 1.02
CA THR A 98 8.49 12.40 0.34
C THR A 98 7.34 12.76 1.28
N TYR A 99 6.90 11.83 2.12
CA TYR A 99 5.67 11.98 2.92
C TYR A 99 5.89 12.30 4.40
N LYS A 100 7.14 12.33 4.89
CA LYS A 100 7.44 12.52 6.32
C LYS A 100 6.87 13.81 6.90
N ASP A 101 6.90 14.90 6.14
CA ASP A 101 6.41 16.19 6.62
C ASP A 101 4.88 16.22 6.74
N ILE A 102 4.18 15.32 6.04
CA ILE A 102 2.72 15.19 6.04
C ILE A 102 2.28 14.16 7.09
N LEU A 103 2.90 12.98 7.10
CA LEU A 103 2.54 11.85 7.99
C LEU A 103 3.19 11.94 9.39
N GLY A 104 4.16 12.84 9.57
CA GLY A 104 4.87 13.04 10.81
C GLY A 104 5.69 11.81 11.22
N SER A 105 5.52 11.38 12.47
CA SER A 105 6.28 10.24 13.04
C SER A 105 5.43 9.17 13.71
N ILE A 106 4.10 9.27 13.57
CA ILE A 106 3.14 8.35 14.19
C ILE A 106 2.94 7.12 13.28
N VAL A 107 2.88 7.33 11.97
CA VAL A 107 2.72 6.29 10.96
C VAL A 107 3.83 6.37 9.91
N MET A 108 4.02 5.29 9.15
CA MET A 108 4.98 5.20 8.07
C MET A 108 4.34 4.55 6.85
N PRO A 109 4.52 5.07 5.62
CA PRO A 109 3.97 4.47 4.42
C PRO A 109 4.63 3.13 4.12
N ILE A 110 3.82 2.14 3.74
CA ILE A 110 4.24 0.77 3.44
C ILE A 110 3.73 0.24 2.09
N ALA A 111 2.68 0.84 1.52
CA ALA A 111 2.18 0.47 0.20
C ALA A 111 1.51 1.63 -0.52
N ASP A 112 1.53 1.56 -1.86
CA ASP A 112 0.81 2.44 -2.78
C ASP A 112 -0.66 1.99 -2.86
N ALA A 113 -1.59 2.89 -2.52
CA ALA A 113 -3.02 2.62 -2.56
C ALA A 113 -3.73 3.29 -3.75
N ASP A 114 -2.97 3.60 -4.81
CA ASP A 114 -3.38 4.30 -6.02
C ASP A 114 -3.85 5.74 -5.76
N GLY A 115 -3.90 6.57 -6.81
CA GLY A 115 -4.44 7.94 -6.72
C GLY A 115 -3.63 8.90 -5.85
N GLY A 116 -2.47 8.50 -5.31
CA GLY A 116 -1.71 9.27 -4.32
C GLY A 116 -2.01 8.88 -2.87
N ASP A 117 -2.93 7.93 -2.65
CA ASP A 117 -3.27 7.39 -1.36
C ASP A 117 -2.22 6.36 -0.89
N LEU A 118 -2.14 6.16 0.43
CA LEU A 118 -1.10 5.31 1.02
C LEU A 118 -1.68 4.34 2.03
N ILE A 119 -1.13 3.13 2.06
CA ILE A 119 -1.23 2.26 3.22
C ILE A 119 -0.08 2.58 4.16
N CYS A 120 -0.38 2.79 5.43
CA CYS A 120 0.60 3.11 6.46
C CYS A 120 0.59 2.10 7.61
N ILE A 121 1.75 1.84 8.20
CA ILE A 121 1.89 1.13 9.46
C ILE A 121 2.06 2.12 10.61
N GLY A 122 1.29 1.95 11.67
CA GLY A 122 1.45 2.72 12.89
C GLY A 122 2.68 2.30 13.67
N LEU A 123 3.43 3.28 14.17
CA LEU A 123 4.74 3.06 14.78
C LEU A 123 4.76 3.30 16.30
N LYS A 124 3.88 4.19 16.78
CA LYS A 124 3.89 4.69 18.18
C LYS A 124 2.53 4.55 18.86
N ASP A 125 2.59 4.52 20.19
CA ASP A 125 1.42 4.59 21.08
C ASP A 125 0.29 3.62 20.68
N LYS A 126 -0.96 4.12 20.67
CA LYS A 126 -2.16 3.35 20.30
C LYS A 126 -2.20 2.89 18.84
N TYR A 127 -1.32 3.43 17.99
CA TYR A 127 -1.23 3.12 16.56
C TYR A 127 -0.26 1.97 16.28
N ARG A 128 0.68 1.70 17.20
CA ARG A 128 1.80 0.76 16.97
C ARG A 128 1.33 -0.61 16.46
N GLY A 129 1.86 -1.00 15.31
CA GLY A 129 1.60 -2.28 14.64
C GLY A 129 0.35 -2.31 13.76
N LYS A 130 -0.60 -1.39 13.96
CA LYS A 130 -1.85 -1.35 13.18
C LYS A 130 -1.63 -0.79 11.79
N ILE A 131 -2.48 -1.19 10.85
CA ILE A 131 -2.42 -0.76 9.45
C ILE A 131 -3.56 0.19 9.16
N TYR A 132 -3.23 1.30 8.52
CA TYR A 132 -4.14 2.37 8.19
C TYR A 132 -4.12 2.69 6.71
N TYR A 133 -5.26 3.12 6.20
CA TYR A 133 -5.38 3.81 4.94
C TYR A 133 -5.33 5.32 5.19
N TRP A 134 -4.50 6.01 4.41
CA TRP A 134 -4.42 7.46 4.38
C TRP A 134 -4.92 7.97 3.03
N TYR A 135 -5.95 8.82 3.08
CA TYR A 135 -6.60 9.41 1.91
C TYR A 135 -6.04 10.81 1.65
N HIS A 136 -5.40 11.01 0.51
CA HIS A 136 -4.61 12.20 0.19
C HIS A 136 -5.45 13.45 -0.06
N GLU A 137 -6.70 13.30 -0.52
CA GLU A 137 -7.64 14.42 -0.71
C GLU A 137 -8.41 14.76 0.57
N GLY A 138 -8.24 13.96 1.62
CA GLY A 138 -8.90 14.17 2.90
C GLY A 138 -8.41 15.44 3.59
N GLU A 139 -9.29 16.07 4.38
CA GLU A 139 -8.84 17.08 5.33
C GLU A 139 -7.84 16.44 6.29
N THR A 140 -6.70 17.09 6.48
CA THR A 140 -5.61 16.55 7.32
C THR A 140 -6.00 16.44 8.79
N LEU A 141 -7.08 17.09 9.24
CA LEU A 141 -7.54 17.12 10.62
C LEU A 141 -9.08 17.20 10.66
N ASP A 142 -9.72 16.55 11.63
CA ASP A 142 -11.12 16.81 12.00
C ASP A 142 -11.28 18.12 12.81
N GLU A 143 -12.53 18.46 13.17
CA GLU A 143 -12.86 19.65 13.98
C GLU A 143 -12.14 19.68 15.35
N ASP A 144 -11.69 18.52 15.85
CA ASP A 144 -10.93 18.33 17.08
C ASP A 144 -9.41 18.26 16.85
N GLY A 145 -8.94 18.44 15.61
CA GLY A 145 -7.52 18.42 15.26
C GLY A 145 -6.93 17.01 15.13
N LYS A 146 -7.71 15.99 14.80
CA LYS A 146 -7.25 14.60 14.66
C LYS A 146 -7.08 14.20 13.19
N GLU A 147 -5.90 13.67 12.86
CA GLU A 147 -5.59 13.15 11.52
C GLU A 147 -6.47 11.93 11.16
N TYR A 148 -7.02 11.93 9.94
CA TYR A 148 -7.85 10.85 9.43
C TYR A 148 -6.99 9.70 8.89
N TYR A 149 -6.88 8.66 9.70
CA TYR A 149 -6.38 7.35 9.32
C TYR A 149 -7.51 6.34 9.47
N TYR A 150 -7.88 5.66 8.38
CA TYR A 150 -8.88 4.60 8.42
C TYR A 150 -8.20 3.30 8.82
N LEU A 151 -8.59 2.69 9.93
CA LEU A 151 -8.03 1.42 10.38
C LEU A 151 -8.45 0.31 9.41
N ILE A 152 -7.49 -0.32 8.74
CA ILE A 152 -7.78 -1.40 7.79
C ILE A 152 -7.40 -2.79 8.31
N ALA A 153 -6.44 -2.88 9.25
CA ALA A 153 -6.08 -4.11 9.96
C ALA A 153 -5.40 -3.82 11.31
N ASN A 154 -5.46 -4.73 12.28
CA ASN A 154 -4.81 -4.56 13.58
C ASN A 154 -3.32 -4.93 13.58
N SER A 155 -2.83 -5.62 12.55
CA SER A 155 -1.43 -5.94 12.34
C SER A 155 -1.09 -6.08 10.85
N PHE A 156 0.20 -6.06 10.51
CA PHE A 156 0.63 -6.36 9.15
C PHE A 156 0.25 -7.80 8.76
N GLU A 157 0.41 -8.77 9.66
CA GLU A 157 -0.05 -10.14 9.43
C GLU A 157 -1.55 -10.23 9.14
N GLU A 158 -2.39 -9.53 9.91
CA GLU A 158 -3.84 -9.50 9.65
C GLU A 158 -4.14 -8.87 8.28
N PHE A 159 -3.44 -7.80 7.92
CA PHE A 159 -3.60 -7.16 6.62
C PHE A 159 -3.33 -8.13 5.47
N ILE A 160 -2.22 -8.87 5.52
CA ILE A 160 -1.91 -9.89 4.51
C ILE A 160 -3.00 -10.97 4.44
N LEU A 161 -3.52 -11.43 5.58
CA LEU A 161 -4.58 -12.45 5.63
C LEU A 161 -5.94 -11.97 5.12
N LYS A 162 -6.16 -10.66 4.99
CA LYS A 162 -7.39 -10.10 4.43
C LYS A 162 -7.44 -10.15 2.91
N PHE A 163 -6.32 -10.39 2.23
CA PHE A 163 -6.30 -10.53 0.77
C PHE A 163 -7.01 -11.82 0.33
N SER A 164 -7.79 -11.71 -0.73
CA SER A 164 -8.53 -12.82 -1.33
C SER A 164 -8.64 -12.62 -2.84
N ILE A 165 -9.05 -13.68 -3.55
CA ILE A 165 -9.33 -13.58 -4.98
C ILE A 165 -10.66 -12.86 -5.15
N HIS A 166 -10.64 -11.73 -5.86
CA HIS A 166 -11.85 -11.00 -6.21
C HIS A 166 -11.74 -10.44 -7.62
N GLU A 167 -12.82 -10.53 -8.38
CA GLU A 167 -12.91 -9.98 -9.74
C GLU A 167 -13.95 -8.87 -9.74
N ARG A 168 -13.50 -7.63 -10.01
CA ARG A 168 -14.43 -6.52 -10.24
C ARG A 168 -15.19 -6.80 -11.54
N LYS A 169 -16.52 -6.80 -11.47
CA LYS A 169 -17.35 -6.81 -12.67
C LYS A 169 -17.16 -5.47 -13.38
N LYS A 170 -16.37 -5.47 -14.46
CA LYS A 170 -16.29 -4.31 -15.36
C LYS A 170 -17.63 -4.21 -16.10
N ASN A 171 -18.53 -3.35 -15.62
CA ASN A 171 -19.61 -2.84 -16.46
C ASN A 171 -18.98 -1.83 -17.42
N VAL A 172 -18.38 -2.32 -18.51
CA VAL A 172 -17.95 -1.44 -19.60
C VAL A 172 -19.21 -0.95 -20.29
N ASN A 173 -19.62 0.28 -20.00
CA ASN A 173 -20.63 0.95 -20.81
C ASN A 173 -19.95 1.41 -22.11
N LEU A 174 -20.09 0.61 -23.17
CA LEU A 174 -19.53 0.93 -24.48
C LEU A 174 -20.15 2.20 -25.10
N ASP A 175 -21.29 2.66 -24.57
CA ASP A 175 -21.98 3.86 -25.04
C ASP A 175 -21.26 5.17 -24.66
N ASP A 176 -20.32 5.14 -23.68
CA ASP A 176 -19.54 6.31 -23.24
C ASP A 176 -18.18 6.44 -23.95
N ILE A 177 -17.87 5.55 -24.91
CA ILE A 177 -16.64 5.62 -25.70
C ILE A 177 -16.90 6.49 -26.94
N GLU A 178 -16.64 7.80 -26.84
CA GLU A 178 -16.51 8.66 -28.02
C GLU A 178 -15.22 8.32 -28.79
N LEU A 179 -15.36 7.53 -29.85
CA LEU A 179 -14.30 7.29 -30.82
C LEU A 179 -14.10 8.57 -31.65
N PHE A 180 -13.10 9.38 -31.30
CA PHE A 180 -12.58 10.42 -32.19
C PHE A 180 -11.82 9.74 -33.32
N LEU A 181 -12.52 9.52 -34.44
CA LEU A 181 -11.89 9.15 -35.69
C LEU A 181 -11.22 10.39 -36.27
N ASP A 182 -9.89 10.36 -36.38
CA ASP A 182 -9.13 11.40 -37.08
C ASP A 182 -9.57 11.43 -38.55
N GLU A 183 -9.99 12.58 -39.07
CA GLU A 183 -10.50 12.73 -40.45
C GLU A 183 -9.46 12.37 -41.52
N ASP A 184 -8.19 12.25 -41.14
CA ASP A 184 -7.11 11.82 -42.03
C ASP A 184 -7.11 10.31 -42.34
N LEU A 185 -7.91 9.50 -41.62
CA LEU A 185 -8.16 8.09 -41.95
C LEU A 185 -9.35 7.89 -42.92
N LEU A 186 -10.07 8.96 -43.28
CA LEU A 186 -11.24 8.92 -44.17
C LEU A 186 -10.95 9.35 -45.61
N LYS A 187 -9.69 9.59 -45.96
CA LYS A 187 -9.29 9.98 -47.32
C LYS A 187 -8.63 8.80 -48.05
N ASP A 188 -9.46 8.08 -48.81
CA ASP A 188 -9.02 7.29 -49.97
C ASP A 188 -8.63 8.22 -51.14
#